data_AF-A0A3D3S7H9-F1
#
_entry.id   AF-A0A3D3S7H9-F1
#
_cell.length_a   1.000
_cell.length_b   1.000
_cell.length_c   1.000
_cell.angle_alpha   90.00
_cell.angle_beta   90.00
_cell.angle_gamma   90.00
#
_symmetry.space_group_name_H-M   'P 1'
#
loop_
_entity.id
_entity.type
_entity.pdbx_description
1 polymer ?
#
loop_
_entity_poly.entity_id
_entity_poly.type
_entity_poly.pdbx_seq_one_letter_code
_entity_poly.pdbx_strand_id
1 'polypeptide(L)'
;MRDVAATADIVRGIAAKSGNIPLSVLPWTAIGEYPKMIQLMGLVYYWVFLFVSLLGSFIIANVMTMVILERKREIGILMSMGMPRNRILKLFLAEGTMLGLAGSVAGTLAGLGFIMVLARKGFDMTSAMKGFSWPLDNVIYPSVTPGTIFLGIAMGTAVSAAISYLPSRRAARMVPVDAIRSV
;
A
#
# COMPACT_ATOMS: atom_id res chain seq x y z
N MET A 1 3.21 -19.07 -5.09
CA MET A 1 2.89 -20.27 -4.27
C MET A 1 1.86 -21.20 -4.94
N ARG A 2 0.92 -20.72 -5.77
CA ARG A 2 -0.08 -21.58 -6.45
C ARG A 2 0.50 -22.55 -7.51
N ASP A 3 1.67 -22.28 -8.09
CA ASP A 3 2.22 -23.07 -9.21
C ASP A 3 3.01 -24.34 -8.83
N VAL A 4 3.37 -24.55 -7.57
CA VAL A 4 4.22 -25.70 -7.20
C VAL A 4 3.46 -27.04 -7.35
N ALA A 5 2.15 -27.04 -7.06
CA ALA A 5 1.29 -28.20 -7.25
C ALA A 5 1.07 -28.55 -8.73
N ALA A 6 0.85 -27.54 -9.59
CA ALA A 6 0.66 -27.74 -11.03
C ALA A 6 1.93 -28.28 -11.72
N THR A 7 3.11 -27.91 -11.21
CA THR A 7 4.40 -28.38 -11.74
C THR A 7 4.59 -29.89 -11.53
N ALA A 8 4.07 -30.44 -10.43
CA ALA A 8 4.18 -31.87 -10.13
C ALA A 8 3.39 -32.76 -11.10
N ASP A 9 2.24 -32.28 -11.59
CA ASP A 9 1.39 -33.03 -12.53
C ASP A 9 1.96 -33.03 -13.95
N ILE A 10 2.52 -31.90 -14.42
CA ILE A 10 3.21 -31.79 -15.72
C ILE A 10 4.41 -32.75 -15.77
N VAL A 11 5.12 -32.88 -14.67
CA VAL A 11 6.32 -33.73 -14.53
C VAL A 11 5.98 -35.21 -14.58
N ARG A 12 4.87 -35.65 -13.96
CA ARG A 12 4.40 -37.04 -14.10
C ARG A 12 4.11 -37.40 -15.56
N GLY A 13 3.59 -36.45 -16.33
CA GLY A 13 3.37 -36.60 -17.78
C GLY A 13 4.66 -36.70 -18.60
N ILE A 14 5.74 -36.04 -18.17
CA ILE A 14 7.06 -36.09 -18.84
C ILE A 14 7.84 -37.34 -18.42
N ALA A 15 7.77 -37.74 -17.15
CA ALA A 15 8.39 -38.96 -16.64
C ALA A 15 7.80 -40.22 -17.30
N ALA A 16 6.51 -40.22 -17.64
CA ALA A 16 5.87 -41.30 -18.39
C ALA A 16 6.36 -41.42 -19.85
N LYS A 17 6.92 -40.34 -20.43
CA LYS A 17 7.44 -40.30 -21.81
C LYS A 17 8.97 -40.46 -21.90
N SER A 18 9.69 -40.31 -20.80
CA SER A 18 11.15 -40.32 -20.76
C SER A 18 11.65 -41.66 -20.24
N GLY A 19 11.88 -42.61 -21.15
CA GLY A 19 12.39 -43.94 -20.81
C GLY A 19 13.69 -43.90 -19.99
N ASN A 20 13.70 -44.60 -18.85
CA ASN A 20 14.85 -45.02 -18.03
C ASN A 20 15.91 -43.98 -17.58
N ILE A 21 15.69 -42.68 -17.73
CA ILE A 21 16.54 -41.66 -17.10
C ILE A 21 15.93 -41.32 -15.73
N PRO A 22 16.64 -41.50 -14.60
CA PRO A 22 16.15 -41.12 -13.29
C PRO A 22 16.13 -39.59 -13.16
N LEU A 23 15.03 -38.98 -13.62
CA LEU A 23 14.78 -37.55 -13.50
C LEU A 23 14.23 -37.24 -12.10
N SER A 24 15.07 -36.70 -11.22
CA SER A 24 14.63 -36.14 -9.94
C SER A 24 14.19 -34.69 -10.14
N VAL A 25 12.89 -34.42 -10.07
CA VAL A 25 12.37 -33.06 -10.15
C VAL A 25 12.31 -32.45 -8.75
N LEU A 26 13.11 -31.43 -8.54
CA LEU A 26 13.10 -30.63 -7.33
C LEU A 26 12.24 -29.39 -7.58
N PRO A 27 11.20 -29.12 -6.76
CA PRO A 27 10.52 -27.84 -6.83
C PRO A 27 11.53 -26.74 -6.50
N TRP A 28 11.37 -25.54 -7.06
CA TRP A 28 12.26 -24.41 -6.76
C TRP A 28 12.34 -24.10 -5.26
N THR A 29 11.33 -24.52 -4.48
CA THR A 29 11.29 -24.43 -3.02
C THR A 29 12.25 -25.38 -2.29
N ALA A 30 12.77 -26.40 -2.97
CA ALA A 30 13.74 -27.36 -2.43
C ALA A 30 15.16 -27.10 -2.94
N ILE A 31 15.34 -26.11 -3.82
CA ILE A 31 16.66 -25.73 -4.34
C ILE A 31 17.30 -24.75 -3.34
N GLY A 32 18.36 -25.18 -2.66
CA GLY A 32 19.23 -24.33 -1.84
C GLY A 32 18.50 -23.49 -0.78
N GLU A 33 19.01 -22.27 -0.52
CA GLU A 33 18.43 -21.30 0.43
C GLU A 33 17.53 -20.23 -0.24
N TYR A 34 17.23 -20.35 -1.54
CA TYR A 34 16.47 -19.33 -2.29
C TYR A 34 15.10 -18.98 -1.69
N PRO A 35 14.30 -19.93 -1.15
CA PRO A 35 13.02 -19.58 -0.52
C PRO A 35 13.18 -18.71 0.72
N LYS A 36 14.24 -18.95 1.50
CA LYS A 36 14.57 -18.16 2.69
C LYS A 36 15.01 -16.75 2.29
N MET A 37 15.76 -16.61 1.21
CA MET A 37 16.13 -15.30 0.66
C MET A 37 14.91 -14.50 0.18
N ILE A 38 13.98 -15.12 -0.54
CA ILE A 38 12.74 -14.47 -0.99
C ILE A 38 11.89 -14.03 0.22
N GLN A 39 11.80 -14.85 1.27
CA GLN A 39 11.11 -14.50 2.51
C GLN A 39 11.76 -13.29 3.21
N LEU A 40 13.11 -13.26 3.28
CA LEU A 40 13.85 -12.12 3.84
C LEU A 40 13.62 -10.84 3.03
N MET A 41 13.63 -10.92 1.70
CA MET A 41 13.27 -9.77 0.86
C MET A 41 11.83 -9.30 1.09
N GLY A 42 10.89 -10.24 1.20
CA GLY A 42 9.50 -9.93 1.54
C GLY A 42 9.36 -9.20 2.87
N LEU A 43 10.14 -9.59 3.89
CA LEU A 43 10.18 -8.90 5.18
C LEU A 43 10.70 -7.47 5.04
N VAL A 44 11.76 -7.26 4.26
CA VAL A 44 12.30 -5.90 4.00
C VAL A 44 11.25 -5.02 3.32
N TYR A 45 10.57 -5.53 2.28
CA TYR A 45 9.50 -4.79 1.61
C TYR A 45 8.33 -4.46 2.54
N TYR A 46 7.96 -5.38 3.44
CA TYR A 46 6.95 -5.13 4.46
C TYR A 46 7.33 -3.97 5.38
N TRP A 47 8.57 -3.93 5.87
CA TRP A 47 9.05 -2.83 6.71
C TRP A 47 9.09 -1.51 5.97
N VAL A 48 9.57 -1.48 4.73
CA VAL A 48 9.57 -0.27 3.90
C VAL A 48 8.14 0.24 3.70
N PHE A 49 7.20 -0.64 3.37
CA PHE A 49 5.79 -0.30 3.23
C PHE A 49 5.22 0.28 4.52
N LEU A 50 5.51 -0.33 5.66
CA LEU A 50 5.08 0.16 6.98
C LEU A 50 5.60 1.58 7.25
N PHE A 51 6.89 1.83 7.04
CA PHE A 51 7.49 3.16 7.26
C PHE A 51 6.91 4.23 6.34
N VAL A 52 6.73 3.94 5.05
CA VAL A 52 6.14 4.88 4.10
C VAL A 52 4.67 5.15 4.45
N SER A 53 3.92 4.14 4.87
CA SER A 53 2.53 4.29 5.32
C SER A 53 2.43 5.16 6.59
N LEU A 54 3.33 4.98 7.55
CA LEU A 54 3.42 5.82 8.74
C LEU A 54 3.77 7.27 8.41
N LEU A 55 4.72 7.49 7.49
CA LEU A 55 5.09 8.84 7.04
C LEU A 55 3.89 9.53 6.36
N GLY A 56 3.20 8.83 5.44
CA GLY A 56 2.00 9.34 4.79
C GLY A 56 0.88 9.66 5.78
N SER A 57 0.70 8.80 6.79
CA SER A 57 -0.24 9.03 7.89
C SER A 57 0.09 10.30 8.66
N PHE A 58 1.35 10.52 9.00
CA PHE A 58 1.78 11.74 9.70
C PHE A 58 1.50 13.01 8.88
N ILE A 59 1.75 12.96 7.57
CA ILE A 59 1.45 14.07 6.64
C ILE A 59 -0.06 14.38 6.66
N ILE A 60 -0.91 13.37 6.54
CA ILE A 60 -2.38 13.54 6.56
C ILE A 60 -2.83 14.15 7.89
N ALA A 61 -2.30 13.66 9.03
CA ALA A 61 -2.61 14.20 10.34
C ALA A 61 -2.25 15.69 10.47
N ASN A 62 -1.08 16.07 9.95
CA ASN A 62 -0.62 17.46 9.97
C ASN A 62 -1.49 18.36 9.09
N VAL A 63 -1.80 17.92 7.86
CA VAL A 63 -2.66 18.68 6.94
C VAL A 63 -4.05 18.87 7.53
N MET A 64 -4.66 17.80 8.06
CA MET A 64 -5.96 17.89 8.73
C MET A 64 -5.94 18.87 9.90
N THR A 65 -4.89 18.80 10.73
CA THR A 65 -4.73 19.72 11.85
C THR A 65 -4.62 21.16 11.38
N MET A 66 -3.84 21.43 10.32
CA MET A 66 -3.71 22.75 9.70
C MET A 66 -5.07 23.27 9.19
N VAL A 67 -5.82 22.48 8.42
CA VAL A 67 -7.14 22.86 7.89
C VAL A 67 -8.11 23.21 9.01
N ILE A 68 -8.11 22.44 10.11
CA ILE A 68 -8.95 22.72 11.28
C ILE A 68 -8.58 24.04 11.94
N LEU A 69 -7.28 24.34 12.04
CA LEU A 69 -6.79 25.58 12.66
C LEU A 69 -7.13 26.81 11.81
N GLU A 70 -7.02 26.72 10.49
CA GLU A 70 -7.40 27.80 9.57
C GLU A 70 -8.91 28.10 9.63
N ARG A 71 -9.74 27.04 9.73
CA ARG A 71 -11.20 27.17 9.78
C ARG A 71 -11.77 27.27 11.20
N LYS A 72 -10.94 27.52 12.20
CA LYS A 72 -11.34 27.51 13.63
C LYS A 72 -12.54 28.42 13.92
N ARG A 73 -12.55 29.64 13.36
CA ARG A 73 -13.63 30.62 13.54
C ARG A 73 -14.95 30.14 12.93
N GLU A 74 -14.91 29.56 11.74
CA GLU A 74 -16.09 29.02 11.06
C GLU A 74 -16.73 27.89 11.88
N ILE A 75 -15.91 26.98 12.41
CA ILE A 75 -16.37 25.91 13.30
C ILE A 75 -17.05 26.50 14.54
N GLY A 76 -16.47 27.55 15.14
CA GLY A 76 -17.05 28.28 16.27
C GLY A 76 -18.41 28.90 15.99
N ILE A 77 -18.60 29.47 14.79
CA ILE A 77 -19.88 30.03 14.33
C ILE A 77 -20.91 28.91 14.14
N LEU A 78 -20.53 27.80 13.47
CA LEU A 78 -21.41 26.65 13.27
C LEU A 78 -21.87 26.03 14.60
N MET A 79 -20.97 25.91 15.59
CA MET A 79 -21.32 25.43 16.92
C MET A 79 -22.28 26.37 17.64
N SER A 80 -22.08 27.68 17.51
CA SER A 80 -22.96 28.69 18.11
C SER A 80 -24.36 28.71 17.48
N MET A 81 -24.48 28.34 16.20
CA MET A 81 -25.76 28.12 15.52
C MET A 81 -26.42 26.76 15.87
N GLY A 82 -25.85 26.00 16.82
CA GLY A 82 -26.42 24.74 17.29
C GLY A 82 -25.97 23.48 16.53
N MET A 83 -24.92 23.55 15.71
CA MET A 83 -24.40 22.35 15.04
C MET A 83 -23.86 21.34 16.05
N PRO A 84 -24.33 20.08 16.05
CA PRO A 84 -23.84 19.08 16.99
C PRO A 84 -22.41 18.67 16.65
N ARG A 85 -21.60 18.39 17.68
CA ARG A 85 -20.20 17.93 17.57
C ARG A 85 -20.04 16.74 16.62
N ASN A 86 -21.03 15.85 16.56
CA ASN A 86 -20.99 14.68 15.67
C ASN A 86 -21.10 15.05 14.18
N ARG A 87 -21.81 16.14 13.83
CA ARG A 87 -21.87 16.63 12.44
C ARG A 87 -20.54 17.25 12.02
N ILE A 88 -19.89 17.99 12.93
CA ILE A 88 -18.54 18.55 12.71
C ILE A 88 -17.53 17.41 12.52
N LEU A 89 -17.57 16.38 13.36
CA LEU A 89 -16.69 15.22 13.23
C LEU A 89 -16.88 14.52 11.87
N LYS A 90 -18.13 14.28 11.46
CA LYS A 90 -18.44 13.65 10.16
C LYS A 90 -17.98 14.50 8.98
N LEU A 91 -18.06 15.83 9.09
CA LEU A 91 -17.61 16.75 8.05
C LEU A 91 -16.10 16.60 7.81
N PHE A 92 -15.28 16.72 8.86
CA PHE A 92 -13.83 16.59 8.73
C PHE A 92 -13.39 15.16 8.41
N LEU A 93 -14.12 14.15 8.90
CA LEU A 93 -13.86 12.77 8.51
C LEU A 93 -14.14 12.55 7.02
N ALA A 94 -15.22 13.13 6.48
CA ALA A 94 -15.53 13.09 5.06
C ALA A 94 -14.43 13.79 4.23
N GLU A 95 -13.99 14.98 4.64
CA GLU A 95 -12.88 15.71 4.00
C GLU A 95 -11.60 14.87 3.97
N GLY A 96 -11.24 14.25 5.11
CA GLY A 96 -10.09 13.34 5.21
C GLY A 96 -10.20 12.06 4.38
N THR A 97 -11.41 11.48 4.30
CA THR A 97 -11.65 10.31 3.44
C THR A 97 -11.57 10.67 1.96
N MET A 98 -12.07 11.83 1.55
CA MET A 98 -12.02 12.30 0.16
C MET A 98 -10.58 12.60 -0.27
N LEU A 99 -9.79 13.24 0.60
CA LEU A 99 -8.36 13.44 0.35
C LEU A 99 -7.61 12.11 0.25
N GLY A 100 -7.92 11.16 1.14
CA GLY A 100 -7.35 9.81 1.09
C GLY A 100 -7.69 9.06 -0.19
N LEU A 101 -8.94 9.13 -0.63
CA LEU A 101 -9.40 8.52 -1.87
C LEU A 101 -8.72 9.14 -3.08
N ALA A 102 -8.70 10.47 -3.17
CA ALA A 102 -8.06 11.20 -4.26
C ALA A 102 -6.55 10.88 -4.34
N GLY A 103 -5.86 10.90 -3.19
CA GLY A 103 -4.45 10.55 -3.10
C GLY A 103 -4.18 9.08 -3.47
N SER A 104 -5.04 8.16 -3.03
CA SER A 104 -4.92 6.74 -3.35
C SER A 104 -5.13 6.45 -4.84
N VAL A 105 -6.13 7.09 -5.47
CA VAL A 105 -6.37 6.98 -6.91
C VAL A 105 -5.21 7.56 -7.70
N ALA A 106 -4.77 8.78 -7.37
CA ALA A 106 -3.66 9.44 -8.04
C ALA A 106 -2.34 8.65 -7.89
N GLY A 107 -2.03 8.17 -6.68
CA GLY A 107 -0.85 7.36 -6.41
C GLY A 107 -0.87 6.02 -7.15
N THR A 108 -2.05 5.39 -7.23
CA THR A 108 -2.22 4.15 -8.01
C THR A 108 -2.01 4.40 -9.50
N LEU A 109 -2.59 5.46 -10.07
CA LEU A 109 -2.39 5.82 -11.48
C LEU A 109 -0.92 6.10 -11.79
N ALA A 110 -0.22 6.85 -10.93
CA ALA A 110 1.21 7.07 -11.05
C ALA A 110 1.99 5.76 -11.00
N GLY A 111 1.69 4.89 -10.03
CA GLY A 111 2.31 3.58 -9.89
C GLY A 111 2.09 2.67 -11.12
N LEU A 112 0.88 2.66 -11.67
CA LEU A 112 0.57 1.95 -12.92
C LEU A 112 1.38 2.50 -14.10
N GLY A 113 1.53 3.82 -14.18
CA GLY A 113 2.40 4.46 -15.18
C GLY A 113 3.85 3.98 -15.07
N PHE A 114 4.41 3.94 -13.86
CA PHE A 114 5.75 3.40 -13.61
C PHE A 114 5.87 1.93 -14.00
N ILE A 115 4.89 1.11 -13.60
CA ILE A 115 4.87 -0.32 -13.91
C ILE A 115 4.79 -0.55 -15.41
N MET A 116 4.01 0.24 -16.16
CA MET A 116 3.91 0.10 -17.61
C MET A 116 5.26 0.35 -18.32
N VAL A 117 6.05 1.31 -17.83
CA VAL A 117 7.40 1.57 -18.33
C VAL A 117 8.35 0.41 -17.98
N LEU A 118 8.32 -0.06 -16.74
CA LEU A 118 9.15 -1.17 -16.28
C LEU A 118 8.76 -2.50 -16.92
N ALA A 119 7.48 -2.73 -17.22
CA ALA A 119 7.02 -3.92 -17.91
C ALA A 119 7.53 -4.00 -19.35
N ARG A 120 7.77 -2.85 -20.01
CA ARG A 120 8.33 -2.79 -21.37
C ARG A 120 9.85 -2.94 -21.40
N LYS A 121 10.57 -2.27 -20.50
CA LYS A 121 12.04 -2.33 -20.44
C LYS A 121 12.57 -3.54 -19.69
N GLY A 122 11.76 -4.12 -18.80
CA GLY A 122 12.22 -5.06 -17.81
C GLY A 122 13.08 -4.37 -16.74
N PHE A 123 13.01 -4.85 -15.50
CA PHE A 123 13.96 -4.41 -14.48
C PHE A 123 15.21 -5.28 -14.58
N ASP A 124 16.23 -4.78 -15.30
CA ASP A 124 17.48 -5.51 -15.51
C ASP A 124 18.34 -5.50 -14.24
N MET A 125 18.38 -6.65 -13.55
CA MET A 125 19.17 -6.85 -12.34
C MET A 125 20.55 -7.44 -12.62
N THR A 126 20.96 -7.58 -13.89
CA THR A 126 22.21 -8.26 -14.27
C THR A 126 23.44 -7.66 -13.60
N SER A 127 23.47 -6.33 -13.38
CA SER A 127 24.57 -5.65 -12.70
C SER A 127 24.59 -5.86 -11.19
N ALA A 128 23.42 -5.93 -10.55
CA ALA A 128 23.26 -6.17 -9.11
C ALA A 128 23.44 -7.66 -8.73
N MET A 129 23.24 -8.57 -9.69
CA MET A 129 23.35 -10.02 -9.51
C MET A 129 24.72 -10.58 -9.93
N LYS A 130 25.69 -9.74 -10.28
CA LYS A 130 27.07 -10.18 -10.56
C LYS A 130 27.65 -10.89 -9.33
N GLY A 131 27.87 -12.20 -9.45
CA GLY A 131 28.37 -13.06 -8.36
C GLY A 131 27.28 -13.91 -7.68
N PHE A 132 26.01 -13.74 -8.05
CA PHE A 132 24.89 -14.52 -7.53
C PHE A 132 24.30 -15.38 -8.67
N SER A 133 24.52 -16.70 -8.66
CA SER A 133 23.90 -17.61 -9.63
C SER A 133 22.45 -17.85 -9.24
N TRP A 134 21.54 -17.09 -9.82
CA TRP A 134 20.10 -17.31 -9.65
C TRP A 134 19.56 -18.05 -10.89
N PRO A 135 18.85 -19.18 -10.73
CA PRO A 135 18.23 -19.91 -11.84
C PRO A 135 16.90 -19.26 -12.31
N LEU A 136 16.88 -17.93 -12.41
CA LEU A 136 15.77 -17.13 -12.96
C LEU A 136 16.35 -16.15 -13.97
N ASP A 137 15.55 -15.76 -14.97
CA ASP A 137 15.93 -14.65 -15.84
C ASP A 137 16.24 -13.40 -15.01
N ASN A 138 17.33 -12.70 -15.34
CA ASN A 138 17.77 -11.49 -14.62
C ASN A 138 16.82 -10.29 -14.83
N VAL A 139 15.77 -10.47 -15.63
CA VAL A 139 14.79 -9.45 -15.95
C VAL A 139 13.47 -9.78 -15.25
N ILE A 140 13.14 -8.98 -14.23
CA ILE A 140 11.89 -9.14 -13.50
C ILE A 140 10.82 -8.27 -14.16
N TYR A 141 9.71 -8.92 -14.55
CA TYR A 141 8.52 -8.23 -15.05
C TYR A 141 7.50 -8.09 -13.92
N PRO A 142 7.20 -6.86 -13.46
CA PRO A 142 6.16 -6.64 -12.47
C PRO A 142 4.79 -7.04 -13.04
N SER A 143 4.05 -7.87 -12.30
CA SER A 143 2.67 -8.22 -12.62
C SER A 143 1.72 -7.51 -11.67
N VAL A 144 0.64 -6.95 -12.22
CA VAL A 144 -0.41 -6.28 -11.45
C VAL A 144 -1.70 -7.01 -11.69
N THR A 145 -2.35 -7.42 -10.62
CA THR A 145 -3.69 -8.03 -10.69
C THR A 145 -4.72 -6.94 -10.39
N PRO A 146 -5.89 -6.89 -11.04
CA PRO A 146 -6.94 -5.93 -10.69
C PRO A 146 -7.29 -5.92 -9.19
N GLY A 147 -7.20 -7.08 -8.54
CA GLY A 147 -7.38 -7.20 -7.09
C GLY A 147 -6.36 -6.40 -6.26
N THR A 148 -5.09 -6.33 -6.67
CA THR A 148 -4.07 -5.56 -5.93
C THR A 148 -4.28 -4.06 -6.07
N ILE A 149 -4.83 -3.60 -7.20
CA ILE A 149 -5.19 -2.20 -7.42
C ILE A 149 -6.30 -1.79 -6.46
N PHE A 150 -7.40 -2.56 -6.43
CA PHE A 150 -8.53 -2.28 -5.56
C PHE A 150 -8.12 -2.29 -4.08
N LEU A 151 -7.35 -3.29 -3.68
CA LEU A 151 -6.88 -3.43 -2.30
C LEU A 151 -5.94 -2.28 -1.91
N GLY A 152 -5.08 -1.82 -2.83
CA GLY A 152 -4.23 -0.64 -2.62
C GLY A 152 -5.04 0.64 -2.38
N ILE A 153 -6.05 0.90 -3.21
CA ILE A 153 -6.93 2.07 -3.07
C ILE A 153 -7.74 1.98 -1.77
N ALA A 154 -8.30 0.81 -1.48
CA ALA A 154 -9.08 0.57 -0.27
C ALA A 154 -8.23 0.78 0.99
N MET A 155 -7.02 0.23 1.03
CA MET A 155 -6.08 0.40 2.15
C MET A 155 -5.66 1.86 2.32
N GLY A 156 -5.25 2.53 1.25
CA GLY A 156 -4.84 3.94 1.31
C GLY A 156 -5.95 4.85 1.83
N THR A 157 -7.19 4.64 1.35
CA THR A 157 -8.36 5.39 1.79
C THR A 157 -8.72 5.07 3.25
N ALA A 158 -8.67 3.79 3.65
CA ALA A 158 -8.95 3.36 5.02
C ALA A 158 -7.94 3.92 6.03
N VAL A 159 -6.65 3.93 5.69
CA VAL A 159 -5.60 4.52 6.52
C VAL A 159 -5.84 6.03 6.67
N SER A 160 -6.10 6.75 5.58
CA SER A 160 -6.41 8.18 5.64
C SER A 160 -7.60 8.47 6.53
N ALA A 161 -8.70 7.72 6.37
CA ALA A 161 -9.90 7.87 7.19
C ALA A 161 -9.62 7.61 8.68
N ALA A 162 -8.86 6.56 8.99
CA ALA A 162 -8.49 6.21 10.36
C ALA A 162 -7.64 7.30 11.01
N ILE A 163 -6.69 7.87 10.26
CA ILE A 163 -5.80 8.92 10.76
C ILE A 163 -6.55 10.24 10.93
N SER A 164 -7.40 10.62 9.98
CA SER A 164 -8.19 11.85 10.03
C SER A 164 -9.20 11.86 11.19
N TYR A 165 -9.58 10.71 11.73
CA TYR A 165 -10.47 10.64 12.89
C TYR A 165 -9.91 11.37 14.12
N LEU A 166 -8.60 11.26 14.38
CA LEU A 166 -7.95 11.81 15.56
C LEU A 166 -7.98 13.35 15.61
N PRO A 167 -7.54 14.09 14.57
CA PRO A 167 -7.68 15.53 14.51
C PRO A 167 -9.15 15.97 14.37
N SER A 168 -10.00 15.24 13.62
CA SER A 168 -11.43 15.57 13.51
C SER A 168 -12.14 15.53 14.86
N ARG A 169 -11.80 14.57 15.71
CA ARG A 169 -12.33 14.48 17.08
C ARG A 169 -11.85 15.63 17.97
N ARG A 170 -10.61 16.10 17.77
CA ARG A 170 -10.10 17.30 18.46
C ARG A 170 -10.88 18.55 18.03
N ALA A 171 -11.13 18.73 16.74
CA ALA A 171 -11.94 19.84 16.22
C ALA A 171 -13.36 19.85 16.82
N ALA A 172 -14.03 18.70 16.82
CA ALA A 172 -15.39 18.56 17.32
C ALA A 172 -15.52 18.82 18.84
N ARG A 173 -14.42 18.78 19.60
CA ARG A 173 -14.41 19.03 21.05
C ARG A 173 -13.97 20.45 21.42
N MET A 174 -13.70 21.31 20.45
CA MET A 174 -13.28 22.67 20.70
C MET A 174 -14.38 23.48 21.39
N VAL A 175 -14.00 24.38 22.29
CA VAL A 175 -14.94 25.27 22.98
C VAL A 175 -15.25 26.46 22.06
N PRO A 176 -16.54 26.77 21.80
CA PRO A 176 -16.92 27.85 20.87
C PRO A 176 -16.36 29.22 21.27
N VAL A 177 -16.30 29.51 22.58
CA VAL A 177 -15.80 30.80 23.08
C VAL A 177 -14.31 30.97 22.78
N ASP A 178 -13.51 29.90 22.89
CA ASP A 178 -12.07 29.93 22.59
C ASP A 178 -11.77 30.00 21.10
N ALA A 179 -12.73 29.62 20.25
CA ALA A 179 -12.63 29.77 18.80
C ALA A 179 -12.85 31.22 18.35
N ILE A 180 -13.62 31.99 19.11
CA ILE A 180 -13.96 33.40 18.79
C ILE A 180 -13.00 34.37 19.50
N ARG A 181 -12.51 34.01 20.69
CA ARG A 181 -11.69 34.88 21.55
C ARG A 181 -10.18 34.82 21.29
N SER A 182 -9.69 33.92 20.43
CA SER A 182 -8.24 33.75 20.18
C SER A 182 -7.64 34.80 19.24
N VAL A 183 -7.91 36.08 19.51
CA VAL A 183 -7.23 37.25 18.92
C VAL A 183 -6.43 37.93 20.02
#